data_AF-A0AAW1BQ74-F1
#
_entry.id   AF-A0AAW1BQ74-F1
#
_cell.length_a   1.000
_cell.length_b   1.000
_cell.length_c   1.000
_cell.angle_alpha   90.00
_cell.angle_beta   90.00
_cell.angle_gamma   90.00
#
_symmetry.space_group_name_H-M   'P 1'
#
loop_
_entity.id
_entity.type
_entity.pdbx_description
1 polymer ?
#
loop_
_entity_poly.entity_id
_entity_poly.type
_entity_poly.pdbx_seq_one_letter_code
_entity_poly.pdbx_strand_id
1 'polypeptide(L)'
;MLVSGGRSSIMASDFYLRYYVGHKGKFGHEFLEFEFRPDGKLRYANNSNYKNDVMIRKEAYVHKSVMEELKRIIDDSEITKEDDALWPPPDRVGRQELEIVIGDEHISFTTSKIGSLIDVNQSKDPEGQTQVSRNLRSACPVASAADFAPRGVEFHVSSFVGREKRVCSIAQPGSSPFVPLRAMGKIGLQFKATLENITNLRPVGEDFRWYLKLKCGNCGEVSEKWQYLRLMDSQPLKGGRGSATRVQKCKLCSRENSIDILSQTIKPYNAEDNEIFKTIVEFECRGLEPVDFQPQARFAANGAESGTSFDDINLLEKDWNDYDEKIKESVGIYEVTHKFVKC
;
A
#
# COMPACT_ATOMS: atom_id res chain seq x y z
N MET A 1 17.52 -58.54 -9.28
CA MET A 1 16.82 -57.31 -8.87
C MET A 1 17.87 -56.28 -8.49
N LEU A 2 18.17 -55.35 -9.39
CA LEU A 2 18.92 -54.13 -9.08
C LEU A 2 18.15 -53.00 -9.75
N VAL A 3 17.41 -52.24 -8.94
CA VAL A 3 16.62 -51.09 -9.38
C VAL A 3 17.59 -49.95 -9.62
N SER A 4 17.79 -49.62 -10.90
CA SER A 4 18.63 -48.53 -11.36
C SER A 4 17.95 -47.18 -11.13
N GLY A 5 18.60 -46.36 -10.30
CA GLY A 5 18.82 -44.93 -10.56
C GLY A 5 17.60 -44.04 -10.76
N GLY A 6 16.93 -43.66 -9.67
CA GLY A 6 16.20 -42.40 -9.64
C GLY A 6 17.20 -41.25 -9.75
N ARG A 7 17.23 -40.56 -10.90
CA ARG A 7 17.80 -39.22 -11.01
C ARG A 7 17.01 -38.30 -10.08
N SER A 8 17.53 -38.07 -8.88
CA SER A 8 17.02 -36.99 -8.04
C SER A 8 17.44 -35.65 -8.66
N SER A 9 16.47 -34.75 -8.67
CA SER A 9 16.38 -33.50 -9.40
C SER A 9 17.57 -32.57 -9.19
N ILE A 10 17.99 -31.93 -10.29
CA ILE A 10 18.58 -30.59 -10.42
C ILE A 10 18.85 -29.91 -9.06
N MET A 11 20.13 -29.74 -8.72
CA MET A 11 20.60 -28.98 -7.56
C MET A 11 19.83 -27.66 -7.48
N ALA A 12 18.96 -27.54 -6.48
CA ALA A 12 18.31 -26.28 -6.15
C ALA A 12 19.42 -25.32 -5.76
N SER A 13 19.56 -24.19 -6.47
CA SER A 13 20.47 -23.13 -6.06
C SER A 13 20.18 -22.78 -4.60
N ASP A 14 21.17 -22.92 -3.72
CA ASP A 14 21.04 -22.58 -2.30
C ASP A 14 20.71 -21.09 -2.21
N PHE A 15 19.45 -20.80 -1.89
CA PHE A 15 18.96 -19.45 -1.73
C PHE A 15 18.60 -19.22 -0.29
N TYR A 16 19.36 -18.34 0.34
CA TYR A 16 19.18 -17.92 1.72
C TYR A 16 19.00 -16.41 1.74
N LEU A 17 18.03 -15.93 2.51
CA LEU A 17 17.91 -14.52 2.81
C LEU A 17 17.52 -14.36 4.27
N ARG A 18 18.30 -13.57 5.01
CA ARG A 18 17.98 -13.16 6.37
C ARG A 18 18.03 -11.65 6.46
N TYR A 19 16.99 -11.10 7.07
CA TYR A 19 16.94 -9.70 7.42
C TYR A 19 16.66 -9.57 8.91
N TYR A 20 17.41 -8.68 9.54
CA TYR A 20 17.24 -8.36 10.94
C TYR A 20 17.28 -6.84 11.12
N VAL A 21 16.36 -6.31 11.91
CA VAL A 21 16.41 -4.93 12.40
C VAL A 21 16.06 -4.92 13.88
N GLY A 22 16.88 -4.26 14.69
CA GLY A 22 16.62 -4.25 16.11
C GLY A 22 17.56 -3.36 16.89
N HIS A 23 17.22 -3.15 18.15
CA HIS A 23 18.04 -2.39 19.07
C HIS A 23 18.02 -3.05 20.45
N LYS A 24 19.16 -2.98 21.14
CA LYS A 24 19.30 -3.49 22.50
C LYS A 24 19.57 -2.31 23.42
N GLY A 25 18.54 -1.93 24.17
CA GLY A 25 18.56 -0.79 25.09
C GLY A 25 18.51 -1.22 26.55
N LYS A 26 18.40 -0.23 27.45
CA LYS A 26 18.24 -0.46 28.89
C LYS A 26 16.94 -1.23 29.24
N PHE A 27 15.93 -1.14 28.38
CA PHE A 27 14.60 -1.69 28.59
C PHE A 27 14.38 -3.06 27.94
N GLY A 28 15.43 -3.64 27.33
CA GLY A 28 15.35 -4.94 26.69
C GLY A 28 15.87 -4.92 25.26
N HIS A 29 15.47 -5.93 24.50
CA HIS A 29 15.90 -6.14 23.12
C HIS A 29 14.67 -6.19 22.22
N GLU A 30 14.45 -5.12 21.46
CA GLU A 30 13.38 -5.04 20.48
C GLU A 30 13.92 -5.31 19.09
N PHE A 31 13.29 -6.21 18.35
CA PHE A 31 13.71 -6.56 17.00
C PHE A 31 12.60 -7.14 16.14
N LEU A 32 12.81 -7.10 14.84
CA LEU A 32 12.06 -7.81 13.82
C LEU A 32 13.06 -8.54 12.92
N GLU A 33 12.80 -9.82 12.67
CA GLU A 33 13.64 -10.70 11.89
C GLU A 33 12.77 -11.56 10.97
N PHE A 34 13.22 -11.73 9.72
CA PHE A 34 12.70 -12.77 8.85
C PHE A 34 13.83 -13.50 8.12
N GLU A 35 13.63 -14.81 7.92
CA GLU A 35 14.60 -15.73 7.33
C GLU A 35 13.89 -16.61 6.29
N PHE A 36 14.36 -16.58 5.05
CA PHE A 36 13.97 -17.50 3.99
C PHE A 36 15.09 -18.52 3.81
N ARG A 37 14.76 -19.79 4.03
CA ARG A 37 15.71 -20.91 3.90
C ARG A 37 15.60 -21.57 2.52
N PRO A 38 16.67 -22.27 2.06
CA PRO A 38 16.67 -22.93 0.75
C PRO A 38 15.53 -23.95 0.54
N ASP A 39 15.02 -24.54 1.63
CA ASP A 39 13.89 -25.46 1.64
C ASP A 39 12.51 -24.77 1.50
N GLY A 40 12.48 -23.45 1.29
CA GLY A 40 11.26 -22.65 1.21
C GLY A 40 10.64 -22.33 2.57
N LYS A 41 11.32 -22.64 3.67
CA LYS A 41 10.85 -22.29 5.01
C LYS A 41 11.09 -20.81 5.30
N LEU A 42 10.01 -20.08 5.57
CA LEU A 42 10.01 -18.73 6.10
C LEU A 42 9.92 -18.79 7.63
N ARG A 43 10.87 -18.16 8.32
CA ARG A 43 10.75 -17.85 9.75
C ARG A 43 10.55 -16.36 9.94
N TYR A 44 9.70 -16.01 10.89
CA TYR A 44 9.46 -14.64 11.31
C TYR A 44 9.53 -14.56 12.83
N ALA A 45 10.26 -13.57 13.33
CA ALA A 45 10.34 -13.25 14.74
C ALA A 45 10.16 -11.75 14.96
N ASN A 46 9.26 -11.37 15.86
CA ASN A 46 9.06 -9.98 16.25
C ASN A 46 8.97 -9.89 17.78
N ASN A 47 9.85 -9.06 18.33
CA ASN A 47 9.88 -8.70 19.73
C ASN A 47 9.74 -7.18 19.83
N SER A 48 8.51 -6.70 20.05
CA SER A 48 8.20 -5.27 20.14
C SER A 48 8.28 -4.73 21.57
N ASN A 49 8.35 -5.62 22.57
CA ASN A 49 8.36 -5.30 24.01
C ASN A 49 7.27 -4.31 24.46
N TYR A 50 6.19 -4.17 23.68
CA TYR A 50 5.11 -3.24 23.93
C TYR A 50 4.16 -3.83 24.98
N LYS A 51 3.98 -3.17 26.13
CA LYS A 51 3.06 -3.62 27.20
C LYS A 51 3.28 -5.06 27.70
N ASN A 52 4.52 -5.52 27.81
CA ASN A 52 4.87 -6.90 28.22
C ASN A 52 4.37 -7.99 27.27
N ASP A 53 4.25 -7.69 25.96
CA ASP A 53 3.83 -8.69 24.99
C ASP A 53 4.85 -9.84 24.84
N VAL A 54 4.35 -11.03 24.52
CA VAL A 54 5.19 -12.21 24.31
C VAL A 54 5.79 -12.15 22.90
N MET A 55 7.08 -12.43 22.78
CA MET A 55 7.77 -12.49 21.47
C MET A 55 6.98 -13.38 20.49
N ILE A 56 6.62 -12.80 19.34
CA ILE A 56 5.92 -13.50 18.28
C ILE A 56 6.95 -14.26 17.46
N ARG A 57 6.74 -15.56 17.31
CA ARG A 57 7.50 -16.42 16.39
C ARG A 57 6.53 -17.18 15.49
N LYS A 58 6.77 -17.13 14.18
CA LYS A 58 5.98 -17.82 13.17
C LYS A 58 6.91 -18.55 12.22
N GLU A 59 6.46 -19.72 11.76
CA GLU A 59 7.11 -20.47 10.70
C GLU A 59 6.06 -20.85 9.67
N ALA A 60 6.39 -20.69 8.39
CA ALA A 60 5.56 -21.08 7.26
C ALA A 60 6.43 -21.63 6.13
N TYR A 61 5.83 -22.34 5.18
CA TYR A 61 6.48 -22.66 3.92
C TYR A 61 5.93 -21.74 2.83
N VAL A 62 6.81 -21.19 2.01
CA VAL A 62 6.44 -20.34 0.88
C VAL A 62 6.54 -21.11 -0.43
N HIS A 63 5.66 -20.77 -1.38
CA HIS A 63 5.68 -21.38 -2.70
C HIS A 63 6.97 -21.03 -3.46
N LYS A 64 7.40 -21.90 -4.38
CA LYS A 64 8.62 -21.68 -5.18
C LYS A 64 8.59 -20.36 -5.96
N SER A 65 7.42 -19.93 -6.42
CA SER A 65 7.25 -18.63 -7.10
C SER A 65 7.65 -17.45 -6.22
N VAL A 66 7.43 -17.53 -4.91
CA VAL A 66 7.86 -16.49 -3.96
C VAL A 66 9.39 -16.47 -3.87
N MET A 67 10.01 -17.64 -3.78
CA MET A 67 11.47 -17.78 -3.75
C MET A 67 12.12 -17.28 -5.05
N GLU A 68 11.50 -17.55 -6.20
CA GLU A 68 11.95 -17.07 -7.51
C GLU A 68 11.81 -15.54 -7.66
N GLU A 69 10.73 -14.97 -7.13
CA GLU A 69 10.53 -13.52 -7.12
C GLU A 69 11.55 -12.81 -6.24
N LEU A 70 11.87 -13.35 -5.05
CA LEU A 70 12.90 -12.80 -4.18
C LEU A 70 14.28 -12.81 -4.85
N LYS A 71 14.63 -13.90 -5.55
CA LYS A 71 15.85 -13.97 -6.36
C LYS A 71 15.85 -12.90 -7.44
N ARG A 72 14.76 -12.75 -8.18
CA ARG A 72 14.65 -11.71 -9.23
C ARG A 72 14.86 -10.31 -8.67
N ILE A 73 14.27 -10.00 -7.50
CA ILE A 73 14.47 -8.70 -6.84
C ILE A 73 15.94 -8.47 -6.50
N ILE A 74 16.64 -9.49 -5.99
CA ILE A 74 18.07 -9.40 -5.65
C ILE A 74 18.90 -9.18 -6.91
N ASP A 75 18.68 -9.98 -7.96
CA ASP A 75 19.39 -9.88 -9.23
C ASP A 75 19.18 -8.52 -9.91
N ASP A 76 17.91 -8.07 -10.02
CA ASP A 76 17.54 -6.78 -10.62
C ASP A 76 18.12 -5.59 -9.85
N SER A 77 18.35 -5.78 -8.54
CA SER A 77 18.85 -4.73 -7.68
C SER A 77 20.37 -4.58 -7.68
N GLU A 78 21.09 -5.55 -8.24
CA GLU A 78 22.54 -5.62 -8.23
C GLU A 78 23.17 -5.53 -6.83
N ILE A 79 22.41 -5.83 -5.78
CA ILE A 79 22.84 -5.66 -4.38
C ILE A 79 24.07 -6.50 -4.04
N THR A 80 24.31 -7.61 -4.77
CA THR A 80 25.51 -8.44 -4.58
C THR A 80 26.81 -7.75 -5.00
N LYS A 81 26.72 -6.60 -5.69
CA LYS A 81 27.87 -5.78 -6.10
C LYS A 81 28.18 -4.62 -5.15
N GLU A 82 27.37 -4.42 -4.11
CA GLU A 82 27.51 -3.33 -3.15
C GLU A 82 28.52 -3.67 -2.03
N ASP A 83 29.04 -2.63 -1.36
CA ASP A 83 30.01 -2.75 -0.26
C ASP A 83 29.58 -1.85 0.92
N ASP A 84 29.51 -2.41 2.14
CA ASP A 84 29.12 -1.70 3.35
C ASP A 84 30.30 -1.09 4.13
N ALA A 85 31.53 -1.16 3.61
CA ALA A 85 32.72 -0.62 4.29
C ALA A 85 32.60 0.87 4.69
N LEU A 86 31.78 1.65 3.96
CA LEU A 86 31.56 3.07 4.23
C LEU A 86 30.26 3.37 4.98
N TRP A 87 29.47 2.35 5.31
CA TRP A 87 28.17 2.53 5.94
C TRP A 87 28.30 2.85 7.44
N PRO A 88 27.33 3.58 8.01
CA PRO A 88 27.36 3.90 9.44
C PRO A 88 27.34 2.61 10.28
N PRO A 89 28.27 2.44 11.23
CA PRO A 89 28.29 1.25 12.07
C PRO A 89 27.10 1.27 13.06
N PRO A 90 26.66 0.08 13.54
CA PRO A 90 25.64 -0.04 14.59
C PRO A 90 25.85 0.89 15.78
N ASP A 91 24.76 1.50 16.26
CA ASP A 91 24.79 2.47 17.36
C ASP A 91 23.72 2.19 18.44
N ARG A 92 23.48 3.19 19.30
CA ARG A 92 22.47 3.11 20.38
C ARG A 92 21.03 3.12 19.86
N VAL A 93 20.78 3.65 18.66
CA VAL A 93 19.45 3.69 18.01
C VAL A 93 19.08 2.30 17.50
N GLY A 94 20.08 1.54 17.03
CA GLY A 94 19.96 0.13 16.71
C GLY A 94 20.88 -0.29 15.57
N ARG A 95 20.61 -1.48 15.05
CA ARG A 95 21.32 -2.07 13.92
C ARG A 95 20.36 -2.70 12.93
N GLN A 96 20.82 -2.81 11.70
CA GLN A 96 20.14 -3.43 10.59
C GLN A 96 21.14 -4.33 9.87
N GLU A 97 20.73 -5.57 9.62
CA GLU A 97 21.55 -6.62 9.01
C GLU A 97 20.77 -7.22 7.84
N LEU A 98 21.47 -7.48 6.73
CA LEU A 98 20.95 -8.21 5.58
C LEU A 98 21.99 -9.23 5.15
N GLU A 99 21.61 -10.49 5.10
CA GLU A 99 22.46 -11.59 4.68
C GLU A 99 21.78 -12.34 3.54
N ILE A 100 22.50 -12.57 2.45
CA ILE A 100 22.00 -13.23 1.25
C ILE A 100 23.04 -14.26 0.80
N VAL A 101 22.57 -15.48 0.54
CA VAL A 101 23.33 -16.50 -0.20
C VAL A 101 22.54 -16.81 -1.47
N ILE A 102 23.18 -16.66 -2.62
CA ILE A 102 22.56 -16.96 -3.92
C ILE A 102 23.60 -17.61 -4.84
N GLY A 103 23.40 -18.90 -5.13
CA GLY A 103 24.39 -19.65 -5.90
C GLY A 103 25.70 -19.79 -5.13
N ASP A 104 26.80 -19.30 -5.71
CA ASP A 104 28.13 -19.31 -5.09
C ASP A 104 28.49 -17.97 -4.41
N GLU A 105 27.58 -16.99 -4.41
CA GLU A 105 27.77 -15.68 -3.80
C GLU A 105 27.18 -15.64 -2.38
N HIS A 106 27.96 -15.10 -1.43
CA HIS A 106 27.50 -14.80 -0.07
C HIS A 106 27.83 -13.34 0.24
N ILE A 107 26.80 -12.57 0.56
CA ILE A 107 26.94 -11.18 0.97
C ILE A 107 26.21 -10.93 2.28
N SER A 108 26.83 -10.14 3.14
CA SER A 108 26.30 -9.80 4.45
C SER A 108 26.62 -8.35 4.75
N PHE A 109 25.58 -7.54 4.93
CA PHE A 109 25.70 -6.14 5.26
C PHE A 109 25.28 -5.85 6.69
N THR A 110 25.97 -4.92 7.34
CA THR A 110 25.60 -4.41 8.66
C THR A 110 25.70 -2.89 8.72
N THR A 111 24.62 -2.24 9.13
CA THR A 111 24.56 -0.77 9.30
C THR A 111 23.82 -0.39 10.59
N SER A 112 23.95 0.85 11.02
CA SER A 112 23.06 1.45 12.01
C SER A 112 21.60 1.37 11.56
N LYS A 113 20.67 1.37 12.51
CA LYS A 113 19.23 1.33 12.21
C LYS A 113 18.85 2.57 11.41
N ILE A 114 18.43 2.37 10.16
CA ILE A 114 17.98 3.45 9.28
C ILE A 114 16.57 3.87 9.70
N GLY A 115 16.47 4.95 10.49
CA GLY A 115 15.19 5.47 10.98
C GLY A 115 14.52 6.45 10.01
N SER A 116 15.31 7.10 9.16
CA SER A 116 14.86 8.15 8.26
C SER A 116 15.73 8.27 6.99
N LEU A 117 15.21 8.95 5.96
CA LEU A 117 15.99 9.34 4.78
C LEU A 117 17.10 10.36 5.09
N ILE A 118 17.04 11.04 6.24
CA ILE A 118 18.10 11.96 6.68
C ILE A 118 19.35 11.17 7.03
N ASP A 119 19.19 10.00 7.67
CA ASP A 119 20.29 9.11 8.03
C ASP A 119 21.00 8.59 6.76
N VAL A 120 20.23 8.36 5.69
CA VAL A 120 20.74 7.92 4.38
C VAL A 120 21.46 9.04 3.64
N ASN A 121 20.92 10.25 3.64
CA ASN A 121 21.55 11.41 2.99
C ASN A 121 22.81 11.89 3.72
N GLN A 122 23.01 11.49 4.97
CA GLN A 122 24.22 11.77 5.76
C GLN A 122 25.25 10.63 5.71
N SER A 123 24.91 9.51 5.07
CA SER A 123 25.84 8.41 4.81
C SER A 123 26.95 8.85 3.86
N LYS A 124 28.12 8.25 4.01
CA LYS A 124 29.23 8.40 3.06
C LYS A 124 28.97 7.65 1.74
N ASP A 125 27.98 6.75 1.76
CA ASP A 125 27.42 6.08 0.59
C ASP A 125 25.88 6.12 0.66
N PRO A 126 25.25 7.21 0.15
CA PRO A 126 23.80 7.33 0.13
C PRO A 126 23.12 6.42 -0.90
N GLU A 127 23.81 6.05 -1.98
CA GLU A 127 23.24 5.28 -3.09
C GLU A 127 23.11 3.81 -2.72
N GLY A 128 24.19 3.18 -2.24
CA GLY A 128 24.17 1.78 -1.78
C GLY A 128 23.23 1.56 -0.59
N GLN A 129 23.26 2.47 0.39
CA GLN A 129 22.38 2.39 1.55
C GLN A 129 20.89 2.60 1.17
N THR A 130 20.60 3.43 0.16
CA THR A 130 19.23 3.57 -0.35
C THR A 130 18.78 2.28 -1.05
N GLN A 131 19.65 1.67 -1.86
CA GLN A 131 19.36 0.45 -2.60
C GLN A 131 18.99 -0.70 -1.64
N VAL A 132 19.80 -0.92 -0.61
CA VAL A 132 19.52 -1.89 0.45
C VAL A 132 18.21 -1.58 1.17
N SER A 133 17.96 -0.31 1.52
CA SER A 133 16.72 0.09 2.17
C SER A 133 15.45 -0.12 1.31
N ARG A 134 15.57 -0.07 -0.03
CA ARG A 134 14.47 -0.28 -0.98
C ARG A 134 14.21 -1.76 -1.24
N ASN A 135 15.25 -2.56 -1.42
CA ASN A 135 15.15 -4.00 -1.64
C ASN A 135 14.51 -4.70 -0.42
N LEU A 136 14.87 -4.25 0.77
CA LEU A 136 14.30 -4.75 2.02
C LEU A 136 12.82 -4.42 2.18
N ARG A 137 12.39 -3.22 1.78
CA ARG A 137 10.97 -2.82 1.81
C ARG A 137 10.12 -3.47 0.72
N SER A 138 10.73 -3.96 -0.36
CA SER A 138 10.02 -4.67 -1.45
C SER A 138 9.93 -6.18 -1.21
N ALA A 139 10.85 -6.76 -0.42
CA ALA A 139 10.74 -8.13 0.07
C ALA A 139 9.75 -8.28 1.25
N CYS A 140 9.56 -7.23 2.06
CA CYS A 140 8.69 -7.24 3.25
C CYS A 140 7.17 -7.48 3.00
N PRO A 141 6.54 -6.98 1.91
CA PRO A 141 5.14 -7.26 1.57
C PRO A 141 4.84 -8.74 1.38
N VAL A 142 5.83 -9.52 0.91
CA VAL A 142 5.75 -10.98 0.77
C VAL A 142 5.66 -11.66 2.14
N ALA A 143 6.35 -11.12 3.15
CA ALA A 143 6.30 -11.62 4.52
C ALA A 143 5.01 -11.20 5.26
N SER A 144 4.51 -9.98 5.03
CA SER A 144 3.24 -9.51 5.64
C SER A 144 2.01 -10.22 5.07
N ALA A 145 2.06 -10.74 3.84
CA ALA A 145 0.99 -11.58 3.30
C ALA A 145 0.83 -12.93 4.06
N ALA A 146 1.87 -13.38 4.78
CA ALA A 146 1.83 -14.59 5.58
C ALA A 146 1.09 -14.41 6.93
N ASP A 147 0.82 -13.16 7.36
CA ASP A 147 0.11 -12.86 8.62
C ASP A 147 -1.39 -13.23 8.59
N PHE A 148 -1.98 -13.40 7.41
CA PHE A 148 -3.42 -13.67 7.23
C PHE A 148 -3.77 -15.12 6.88
N ALA A 149 -2.81 -16.04 6.88
CA ALA A 149 -3.07 -17.43 6.49
C ALA A 149 -3.61 -18.27 7.67
N PRO A 150 -4.86 -18.79 7.62
CA PRO A 150 -5.21 -19.98 8.39
C PRO A 150 -4.37 -21.17 7.89
N ARG A 151 -4.08 -22.13 8.78
CA ARG A 151 -3.25 -23.31 8.47
C ARG A 151 -3.80 -24.03 7.23
N GLY A 152 -3.00 -24.15 6.17
CA GLY A 152 -3.25 -25.07 5.06
C GLY A 152 -3.77 -24.52 3.74
N VAL A 153 -3.52 -23.25 3.39
CA VAL A 153 -3.89 -22.70 2.06
C VAL A 153 -2.65 -22.47 1.19
N GLU A 154 -2.60 -23.14 0.03
CA GLU A 154 -1.62 -22.90 -1.03
C GLU A 154 -1.95 -21.61 -1.79
N PHE A 155 -0.93 -20.78 -2.07
CA PHE A 155 -1.07 -19.57 -2.87
C PHE A 155 -0.94 -19.88 -4.36
N HIS A 156 -1.99 -19.65 -5.14
CA HIS A 156 -1.92 -19.51 -6.60
C HIS A 156 -1.77 -18.03 -6.95
N VAL A 157 -0.56 -17.60 -7.32
CA VAL A 157 -0.33 -16.26 -7.89
C VAL A 157 -0.53 -16.35 -9.41
N SER A 158 -1.77 -16.20 -9.86
CA SER A 158 -2.05 -15.98 -11.29
C SER A 158 -1.99 -14.48 -11.61
N SER A 159 -1.24 -14.16 -12.65
CA SER A 159 -1.22 -12.89 -13.41
C SER A 159 -0.50 -11.67 -12.79
N PHE A 160 0.81 -11.61 -13.02
CA PHE A 160 1.50 -10.35 -13.36
C PHE A 160 2.37 -10.60 -14.60
N VAL A 161 1.73 -10.65 -15.78
CA VAL A 161 2.42 -10.66 -17.07
C VAL A 161 1.99 -9.40 -17.83
N GLY A 162 2.95 -8.53 -18.18
CA GLY A 162 2.80 -7.71 -19.38
C GLY A 162 3.25 -6.24 -19.29
N ARG A 163 4.49 -6.01 -19.80
CA ARG A 163 4.94 -4.88 -20.65
C ARG A 163 5.09 -3.50 -19.97
N GLU A 164 6.14 -2.71 -20.21
CA GLU A 164 7.05 -2.65 -21.36
C GLU A 164 8.36 -1.92 -20.99
N LYS A 165 9.48 -2.39 -21.55
CA LYS A 165 10.82 -1.79 -21.45
C LYS A 165 10.84 -0.41 -22.13
N ARG A 166 11.42 0.61 -21.47
CA ARG A 166 12.07 1.71 -22.19
C ARG A 166 13.51 1.87 -21.70
N VAL A 167 14.41 1.70 -22.65
CA VAL A 167 15.84 1.98 -22.61
C VAL A 167 16.04 3.46 -22.28
N CYS A 168 16.82 3.79 -21.25
CA CYS A 168 17.36 5.12 -21.05
C CYS A 168 18.87 5.09 -21.25
N SER A 169 19.31 5.75 -22.32
CA SER A 169 20.70 6.08 -22.63
C SER A 169 21.27 7.06 -21.61
N ILE A 170 22.55 6.86 -21.29
CA ILE A 170 23.41 7.64 -20.41
C ILE A 170 23.54 9.08 -20.92
N ALA A 171 23.34 10.06 -20.04
CA ALA A 171 23.84 11.43 -20.20
C ALA A 171 24.38 11.95 -18.85
N GLN A 172 25.63 12.39 -18.87
CA GLN A 172 26.40 12.93 -17.74
C GLN A 172 25.97 14.37 -17.35
N PRO A 173 26.41 14.89 -16.19
CA PRO A 173 25.66 15.86 -15.41
C PRO A 173 25.96 17.31 -15.84
N GLY A 174 24.90 18.08 -16.05
CA GLY A 174 24.97 19.52 -16.29
C GLY A 174 23.74 20.19 -15.71
N SER A 175 23.96 21.07 -14.73
CA SER A 175 23.08 22.14 -14.25
C SER A 175 21.58 21.80 -14.08
N SER A 176 21.16 21.70 -12.82
CA SER A 176 19.79 21.87 -12.30
C SER A 176 18.71 22.14 -13.36
N PRO A 177 17.88 21.14 -13.70
CA PRO A 177 16.59 21.43 -14.28
C PRO A 177 15.60 21.63 -13.13
N PHE A 178 14.99 22.81 -13.12
CA PHE A 178 13.66 23.02 -12.55
C PHE A 178 12.83 21.73 -12.62
N VAL A 179 12.47 21.16 -11.47
CA VAL A 179 11.54 20.04 -11.42
C VAL A 179 10.25 20.55 -12.08
N PRO A 180 9.79 19.98 -13.20
CA PRO A 180 8.55 20.42 -13.82
C PRO A 180 7.45 20.19 -12.79
N LEU A 181 6.59 21.20 -12.60
CA LEU A 181 5.35 21.06 -11.84
C LEU A 181 4.63 19.83 -12.39
N ARG A 182 4.68 18.70 -11.65
CA ARG A 182 3.90 17.51 -11.99
C ARG A 182 2.44 17.94 -12.09
N ALA A 183 1.83 17.64 -13.23
CA ALA A 183 0.47 17.99 -13.58
C ALA A 183 -0.50 17.75 -12.42
N MET A 184 -1.38 18.73 -12.18
CA MET A 184 -2.53 18.58 -11.29
C MET A 184 -3.43 17.48 -11.86
N GLY A 185 -3.51 16.34 -11.19
CA GLY A 185 -4.31 15.21 -11.64
C GLY A 185 -5.70 15.28 -11.03
N LYS A 186 -6.74 15.19 -11.86
CA LYS A 186 -8.10 14.93 -11.36
C LYS A 186 -8.32 13.43 -11.30
N ILE A 187 -8.89 12.96 -10.19
CA ILE A 187 -9.24 11.56 -10.01
C ILE A 187 -10.72 11.47 -9.65
N GLY A 188 -11.50 10.80 -10.49
CA GLY A 188 -12.91 10.50 -10.26
C GLY A 188 -13.06 9.21 -9.44
N LEU A 189 -13.88 9.26 -8.39
CA LEU A 189 -14.37 8.07 -7.70
C LEU A 189 -15.64 7.59 -8.40
N GLN A 190 -15.55 6.43 -9.03
CA GLN A 190 -16.69 5.74 -9.59
C GLN A 190 -17.27 4.76 -8.58
N PHE A 191 -18.59 4.81 -8.45
CA PHE A 191 -19.41 3.98 -7.58
C PHE A 191 -20.28 3.06 -8.44
N LYS A 192 -20.49 1.84 -7.97
CA LYS A 192 -21.41 0.87 -8.55
C LYS A 192 -22.11 0.12 -7.40
N ALA A 193 -23.42 -0.02 -7.50
CA ALA A 193 -24.23 -0.82 -6.62
C ALA A 193 -25.44 -1.38 -7.38
N THR A 194 -26.04 -2.44 -6.83
CA THR A 194 -27.33 -2.96 -7.25
C THR A 194 -28.41 -2.29 -6.40
N LEU A 195 -29.35 -1.61 -7.05
CA LEU A 195 -30.44 -0.88 -6.41
C LEU A 195 -31.74 -1.65 -6.51
N GLU A 196 -32.44 -1.80 -5.39
CA GLU A 196 -33.81 -2.31 -5.31
C GLU A 196 -34.72 -1.17 -4.86
N ASN A 197 -35.64 -0.74 -5.74
CA ASN A 197 -36.66 0.28 -5.45
C ASN A 197 -36.13 1.62 -4.90
N ILE A 198 -34.86 1.95 -5.18
CA ILE A 198 -34.18 3.15 -4.69
C ILE A 198 -33.63 3.99 -5.85
N THR A 199 -33.63 5.31 -5.67
CA THR A 199 -32.98 6.28 -6.55
C THR A 199 -32.38 7.44 -5.75
N ASN A 200 -31.67 8.35 -6.43
CA ASN A 200 -31.11 9.58 -5.84
C ASN A 200 -30.19 9.34 -4.63
N LEU A 201 -29.44 8.23 -4.64
CA LEU A 201 -28.45 7.91 -3.62
C LEU A 201 -27.31 8.92 -3.66
N ARG A 202 -27.10 9.66 -2.58
CA ARG A 202 -26.11 10.74 -2.54
C ARG A 202 -25.55 10.97 -1.14
N PRO A 203 -24.32 11.50 -1.03
CA PRO A 203 -23.81 12.00 0.24
C PRO A 203 -24.60 13.25 0.67
N VAL A 204 -24.90 13.36 1.97
CA VAL A 204 -25.62 14.51 2.53
C VAL A 204 -24.76 15.26 3.55
N GLY A 205 -24.78 16.59 3.46
CA GLY A 205 -24.09 17.49 4.38
C GLY A 205 -22.64 17.83 3.98
N GLU A 206 -22.19 19.03 4.34
CA GLU A 206 -20.78 19.46 4.13
C GLU A 206 -19.80 18.73 5.06
N ASP A 207 -20.32 18.09 6.11
CA ASP A 207 -19.58 17.28 7.07
C ASP A 207 -19.55 15.79 6.70
N PHE A 208 -20.08 15.41 5.53
CA PHE A 208 -19.97 14.08 4.96
C PHE A 208 -18.50 13.66 4.85
N ARG A 209 -18.20 12.43 5.28
CA ARG A 209 -16.83 11.93 5.42
C ARG A 209 -16.48 10.96 4.31
N TRP A 210 -15.62 11.41 3.40
CA TRP A 210 -15.02 10.56 2.37
C TRP A 210 -13.83 9.80 2.96
N TYR A 211 -14.03 8.59 3.45
CA TYR A 211 -12.96 7.76 4.00
C TYR A 211 -12.13 7.13 2.87
N LEU A 212 -10.87 7.51 2.81
CA LEU A 212 -9.95 7.17 1.73
C LEU A 212 -8.63 6.61 2.28
N LYS A 213 -8.03 5.70 1.51
CA LYS A 213 -6.59 5.43 1.57
C LYS A 213 -5.90 6.30 0.55
N LEU A 214 -4.84 6.97 0.95
CA LEU A 214 -4.15 7.95 0.14
C LEU A 214 -2.71 7.50 -0.13
N LYS A 215 -2.29 7.59 -1.38
CA LYS A 215 -0.97 7.26 -1.88
C LYS A 215 -0.19 8.52 -2.22
N CYS A 216 1.04 8.63 -1.73
CA CYS A 216 1.95 9.68 -2.14
C CYS A 216 2.44 9.43 -3.58
N GLY A 217 2.16 10.36 -4.49
CA GLY A 217 2.60 10.27 -5.88
C GLY A 217 4.13 10.35 -6.06
N ASN A 218 4.86 10.79 -5.02
CA ASN A 218 6.33 10.90 -5.10
C ASN A 218 7.06 9.62 -4.74
N CYS A 219 6.73 9.02 -3.59
CA CYS A 219 7.45 7.86 -3.05
C CYS A 219 6.62 6.57 -3.01
N GLY A 220 5.33 6.64 -3.37
CA GLY A 220 4.43 5.49 -3.38
C GLY A 220 3.83 5.12 -2.03
N GLU A 221 4.22 5.78 -0.94
CA GLU A 221 3.71 5.52 0.43
C GLU A 221 2.18 5.60 0.49
N VAL A 222 1.54 4.54 0.99
CA VAL A 222 0.08 4.46 1.18
C VAL A 222 -0.24 4.56 2.66
N SER A 223 -1.27 5.32 3.01
CA SER A 223 -1.68 5.46 4.41
C SER A 223 -2.15 4.16 5.05
N GLU A 224 -1.55 3.76 6.16
CA GLU A 224 -1.97 2.60 6.96
C GLU A 224 -3.39 2.75 7.52
N LYS A 225 -3.79 3.95 7.94
CA LYS A 225 -5.10 4.23 8.51
C LYS A 225 -6.03 4.89 7.49
N TRP A 226 -7.32 4.64 7.62
CA TRP A 226 -8.34 5.39 6.90
C TRP A 226 -8.26 6.86 7.27
N GLN A 227 -8.33 7.72 6.25
CA GLN A 227 -8.33 9.16 6.40
C GLN A 227 -9.60 9.69 5.77
N TYR A 228 -10.35 10.53 6.49
CA TYR A 228 -11.52 11.17 5.90
C TYR A 228 -11.21 12.57 5.37
N LEU A 229 -11.95 12.96 4.33
CA LEU A 229 -12.05 14.32 3.81
C LEU A 229 -13.50 14.81 3.97
N ARG A 230 -13.70 16.10 4.27
CA ARG A 230 -15.02 16.74 4.38
C ARG A 230 -15.01 18.05 3.61
N LEU A 231 -16.12 18.41 2.96
CA LEU A 231 -16.20 19.66 2.20
C LEU A 231 -15.91 20.89 3.08
N MET A 232 -16.42 20.88 4.31
CA MET A 232 -16.22 21.98 5.27
C MET A 232 -14.75 22.22 5.68
N ASP A 233 -13.86 21.25 5.46
CA ASP A 233 -12.43 21.37 5.81
C ASP A 233 -11.61 22.08 4.72
N SER A 234 -12.23 22.46 3.59
CA SER A 234 -11.52 23.13 2.49
C SER A 234 -10.98 24.50 2.90
N GLN A 235 -9.67 24.69 2.74
CA GLN A 235 -8.95 25.92 3.06
C GLN A 235 -8.11 26.41 1.89
N PRO A 236 -7.93 27.74 1.73
CA PRO A 236 -7.10 28.29 0.68
C PRO A 236 -5.63 27.90 0.87
N LEU A 237 -4.98 27.47 -0.21
CA LEU A 237 -3.56 27.18 -0.25
C LEU A 237 -2.74 28.47 -0.38
N LYS A 238 -1.56 28.48 0.25
CA LYS A 238 -0.59 29.59 0.14
C LYS A 238 -0.18 29.80 -1.32
N GLY A 239 -0.10 31.07 -1.73
CA GLY A 239 0.41 31.48 -3.05
C GLY A 239 -0.61 31.38 -4.18
N GLY A 240 -1.91 31.50 -3.90
CA GLY A 240 -2.95 31.53 -4.94
C GLY A 240 -3.16 30.19 -5.67
N ARG A 241 -2.72 29.09 -5.07
CA ARG A 241 -2.73 27.75 -5.69
C ARG A 241 -4.09 27.04 -5.59
N GLY A 242 -5.19 27.76 -5.37
CA GLY A 242 -6.53 27.20 -5.14
C GLY A 242 -6.77 26.84 -3.67
N SER A 243 -7.73 25.96 -3.42
CA SER A 243 -8.08 25.42 -2.10
C SER A 243 -7.60 23.97 -1.94
N ALA A 244 -7.60 23.47 -0.71
CA ALA A 244 -7.44 22.07 -0.40
C ALA A 244 -8.22 21.69 0.85
N THR A 245 -8.98 20.61 0.74
CA THR A 245 -9.64 19.93 1.86
C THR A 245 -8.65 19.33 2.84
N ARG A 246 -7.50 18.85 2.35
CA ARG A 246 -6.45 18.31 3.21
C ARG A 246 -5.07 18.60 2.65
N VAL A 247 -4.20 19.07 3.53
CA VAL A 247 -2.77 19.25 3.27
C VAL A 247 -2.01 18.40 4.28
N GLN A 248 -1.11 17.54 3.80
CA GLN A 248 -0.29 16.73 4.69
C GLN A 248 1.10 16.45 4.11
N LYS A 249 2.07 16.36 5.02
CA LYS A 249 3.42 15.89 4.69
C LYS A 249 3.42 14.37 4.62
N CYS A 250 3.98 13.83 3.55
CA CYS A 250 4.21 12.41 3.43
C CYS A 250 5.14 11.96 4.57
N LYS A 251 4.74 10.92 5.31
CA LYS A 251 5.55 10.37 6.42
C LYS A 251 6.87 9.77 5.95
N LEU A 252 6.94 9.34 4.68
CA LEU A 252 8.13 8.75 4.10
C LEU A 252 9.06 9.81 3.50
N CYS A 253 8.62 10.54 2.48
CA CYS A 253 9.49 11.47 1.73
C CYS A 253 9.41 12.93 2.17
N SER A 254 8.65 13.25 3.22
CA SER A 254 8.44 14.61 3.76
C SER A 254 7.82 15.63 2.80
N ARG A 255 7.53 15.24 1.55
CA ARG A 255 6.88 16.10 0.55
C ARG A 255 5.50 16.50 1.05
N GLU A 256 5.22 17.80 1.00
CA GLU A 256 3.89 18.33 1.24
C GLU A 256 2.99 18.03 0.04
N ASN A 257 1.89 17.33 0.30
CA ASN A 257 0.91 16.99 -0.71
C ASN A 257 -0.46 17.48 -0.24
N SER A 258 -1.34 17.73 -1.20
CA SER A 258 -2.71 18.13 -0.91
C SER A 258 -3.71 17.43 -1.82
N ILE A 259 -4.94 17.37 -1.33
CA ILE A 259 -6.09 16.84 -2.06
C ILE A 259 -7.30 17.73 -1.74
N ASP A 260 -8.09 18.05 -2.77
CA ASP A 260 -9.32 18.83 -2.63
C ASP A 260 -10.52 18.07 -3.21
N ILE A 261 -11.67 18.19 -2.54
CA ILE A 261 -12.94 17.68 -3.05
C ILE A 261 -13.54 18.74 -3.97
N LEU A 262 -13.87 18.36 -5.21
CA LEU A 262 -14.56 19.27 -6.13
C LEU A 262 -16.07 19.19 -5.88
N SER A 263 -16.60 20.09 -5.05
CA SER A 263 -18.01 20.07 -4.63
C SER A 263 -19.00 20.04 -5.79
N GLN A 264 -18.72 20.77 -6.87
CA GLN A 264 -19.54 20.83 -8.08
C GLN A 264 -19.61 19.53 -8.88
N THR A 265 -18.74 18.55 -8.57
CA THR A 265 -18.68 17.26 -9.26
C THR A 265 -19.46 16.17 -8.53
N ILE A 266 -19.98 16.47 -7.33
CA ILE A 266 -20.78 15.52 -6.56
C ILE A 266 -22.10 15.27 -7.28
N LYS A 267 -22.35 14.01 -7.63
CA LYS A 267 -23.53 13.59 -8.40
C LYS A 267 -24.24 12.44 -7.70
N PRO A 268 -25.58 12.40 -7.74
CA PRO A 268 -26.34 11.27 -7.22
C PRO A 268 -26.16 10.02 -8.10
N TYR A 269 -26.34 8.86 -7.49
CA TYR A 269 -26.47 7.57 -8.15
C TYR A 269 -27.95 7.19 -8.22
N ASN A 270 -28.48 7.10 -9.43
CA ASN A 270 -29.92 6.96 -9.70
C ASN A 270 -30.26 5.53 -10.15
N ALA A 271 -31.54 5.20 -10.21
CA ALA A 271 -32.03 3.92 -10.73
C ALA A 271 -31.56 3.60 -12.16
N GLU A 272 -31.39 4.63 -13.00
CA GLU A 272 -30.84 4.50 -14.37
C GLU A 272 -29.35 4.09 -14.41
N ASP A 273 -28.63 4.29 -13.30
CA ASP A 273 -27.22 3.94 -13.17
C ASP A 273 -27.01 2.55 -12.57
N ASN A 274 -28.09 1.80 -12.30
CA ASN A 274 -28.04 0.51 -11.64
C ASN A 274 -26.99 -0.43 -12.27
N GLU A 275 -26.15 -1.04 -11.45
CA GLU A 275 -25.05 -1.94 -11.87
C GLU A 275 -24.00 -1.31 -12.83
N ILE A 276 -24.00 0.00 -13.01
CA ILE A 276 -23.06 0.71 -13.90
C ILE A 276 -22.12 1.59 -13.06
N PHE A 277 -20.83 1.56 -13.38
CA PHE A 277 -19.89 2.47 -12.74
C PHE A 277 -20.15 3.93 -13.15
N LYS A 278 -20.51 4.77 -12.18
CA LYS A 278 -20.73 6.21 -12.35
C LYS A 278 -19.83 7.02 -11.43
N THR A 279 -19.23 8.07 -11.97
CA THR A 279 -18.47 9.03 -11.16
C THR A 279 -19.40 9.82 -10.24
N ILE A 280 -19.25 9.65 -8.93
CA ILE A 280 -20.06 10.33 -7.91
C ILE A 280 -19.35 11.53 -7.29
N VAL A 281 -18.02 11.63 -7.39
CA VAL A 281 -17.22 12.78 -6.95
C VAL A 281 -15.85 12.76 -7.64
N GLU A 282 -15.27 13.93 -7.85
CA GLU A 282 -13.89 14.10 -8.32
C GLU A 282 -13.03 14.79 -7.25
N PHE A 283 -11.76 14.37 -7.20
CA PHE A 283 -10.74 14.93 -6.33
C PHE A 283 -9.64 15.62 -7.15
N GLU A 284 -9.29 16.84 -6.78
CA GLU A 284 -8.09 17.50 -7.30
C GLU A 284 -6.88 17.05 -6.48
N CYS A 285 -5.99 16.28 -7.11
CA CYS A 285 -4.88 15.62 -6.45
C CYS A 285 -3.55 16.33 -6.75
N ARG A 286 -2.85 16.77 -5.69
CA ARG A 286 -1.53 17.42 -5.78
C ARG A 286 -0.50 16.60 -5.01
N GLY A 287 -0.03 15.53 -5.64
CA GLY A 287 0.95 14.60 -5.06
C GLY A 287 0.36 13.59 -4.06
N LEU A 288 -0.97 13.61 -3.86
CA LEU A 288 -1.69 12.68 -3.01
C LEU A 288 -2.89 12.13 -3.78
N GLU A 289 -2.89 10.83 -4.07
CA GLU A 289 -3.91 10.18 -4.89
C GLU A 289 -4.73 9.20 -4.03
N PRO A 290 -6.06 9.17 -4.14
CA PRO A 290 -6.86 8.14 -3.49
C PRO A 290 -6.69 6.79 -4.19
N VAL A 291 -6.51 5.74 -3.40
CA VAL A 291 -6.31 4.36 -3.89
C VAL A 291 -7.34 3.38 -3.35
N ASP A 292 -8.04 3.74 -2.29
CA ASP A 292 -9.13 2.95 -1.73
C ASP A 292 -10.18 3.85 -1.11
N PHE A 293 -11.42 3.37 -1.03
CA PHE A 293 -12.59 4.08 -0.52
C PHE A 293 -13.41 3.16 0.37
N GLN A 294 -13.84 3.68 1.52
CA GLN A 294 -14.77 3.00 2.41
C GLN A 294 -16.02 3.86 2.59
N PRO A 295 -17.14 3.55 1.93
CA PRO A 295 -18.38 4.24 2.21
C PRO A 295 -18.82 3.91 3.65
N GLN A 296 -19.44 4.87 4.34
CA GLN A 296 -19.95 4.71 5.69
C GLN A 296 -21.36 5.32 5.77
N ALA A 297 -21.74 5.89 6.92
CA ALA A 297 -23.02 6.55 7.14
C ALA A 297 -23.17 7.89 6.39
N ARG A 298 -24.39 8.45 6.46
CA ARG A 298 -24.80 9.77 5.91
C ARG A 298 -24.98 9.83 4.40
N PHE A 299 -25.30 8.69 3.81
CA PHE A 299 -25.98 8.70 2.53
C PHE A 299 -27.47 8.94 2.76
N ALA A 300 -28.13 9.53 1.77
CA ALA A 300 -29.58 9.54 1.69
C ALA A 300 -30.00 9.09 0.30
N ALA A 301 -31.19 8.52 0.22
CA ALA A 301 -31.80 8.07 -1.01
C ALA A 301 -33.32 8.26 -0.96
N ASN A 302 -33.98 8.01 -2.09
CA ASN A 302 -35.43 8.11 -2.21
C ASN A 302 -36.00 6.82 -2.78
N GLY A 303 -37.15 6.38 -2.27
CA GLY A 303 -37.94 5.33 -2.90
C GLY A 303 -38.26 5.72 -4.35
N ALA A 304 -38.00 4.82 -5.29
CA ALA A 304 -38.03 5.12 -6.72
C ALA A 304 -39.42 5.57 -7.21
N GLU A 305 -40.48 4.96 -6.66
CA GLU A 305 -41.86 5.28 -7.03
C GLU A 305 -42.57 6.18 -5.99
N SER A 306 -42.32 5.91 -4.71
CA SER A 306 -43.03 6.55 -3.59
C SER A 306 -42.51 7.95 -3.22
N GLY A 307 -41.26 8.25 -3.60
CA GLY A 307 -40.52 9.41 -3.11
C GLY A 307 -40.24 9.40 -1.60
N THR A 308 -40.44 8.28 -0.90
CA THR A 308 -40.11 8.14 0.53
C THR A 308 -38.62 8.42 0.74
N SER A 309 -38.27 9.31 1.66
CA SER A 309 -36.88 9.63 1.97
C SER A 309 -36.30 8.62 2.95
N PHE A 310 -35.12 8.09 2.61
CA PHE A 310 -34.31 7.26 3.48
C PHE A 310 -33.04 8.02 3.81
N ASP A 311 -32.91 8.47 5.06
CA ASP A 311 -31.80 9.27 5.54
C ASP A 311 -30.83 8.42 6.39
N ASP A 312 -29.61 8.91 6.60
CA ASP A 312 -28.57 8.26 7.41
C ASP A 312 -28.22 6.81 7.00
N ILE A 313 -28.36 6.48 5.71
CA ILE A 313 -27.96 5.21 5.12
C ILE A 313 -26.47 4.95 5.38
N ASN A 314 -26.16 3.77 5.91
CA ASN A 314 -24.80 3.32 6.20
C ASN A 314 -24.39 2.16 5.29
N LEU A 315 -23.39 2.42 4.45
CA LEU A 315 -22.90 1.48 3.45
C LEU A 315 -21.56 0.81 3.86
N LEU A 316 -21.22 0.82 5.15
CA LEU A 316 -19.98 0.19 5.65
C LEU A 316 -19.90 -1.31 5.32
N GLU A 317 -21.02 -2.02 5.47
CA GLU A 317 -21.13 -3.46 5.16
C GLU A 317 -21.33 -3.73 3.67
N LYS A 318 -21.37 -2.68 2.83
CA LYS A 318 -21.63 -2.72 1.38
C LYS A 318 -23.01 -3.19 0.94
N ASP A 319 -23.86 -3.53 1.90
CA ASP A 319 -25.25 -3.86 1.71
C ASP A 319 -26.10 -3.08 2.71
N TRP A 320 -27.27 -2.61 2.27
CA TRP A 320 -28.26 -1.93 3.09
C TRP A 320 -29.66 -2.30 2.58
N ASN A 321 -30.59 -2.49 3.49
CA ASN A 321 -31.99 -2.80 3.18
C ASN A 321 -32.92 -2.15 4.20
N ASP A 322 -34.10 -1.77 3.74
CA ASP A 322 -35.18 -1.21 4.55
C ASP A 322 -36.52 -1.52 3.86
N TYR A 323 -37.61 -0.92 4.35
CA TYR A 323 -38.96 -1.16 3.84
C TYR A 323 -39.70 0.14 3.56
N ASP A 324 -40.30 0.25 2.39
CA ASP A 324 -41.11 1.40 2.01
C ASP A 324 -42.59 1.18 2.36
N GLU A 325 -43.00 1.71 3.51
CA GLU A 325 -44.36 1.57 4.04
C GLU A 325 -45.46 2.12 3.09
N LYS A 326 -45.14 3.05 2.18
CA LYS A 326 -46.16 3.61 1.28
C LYS A 326 -46.55 2.65 0.17
N ILE A 327 -45.58 1.94 -0.39
CA ILE A 327 -45.79 1.00 -1.51
C ILE A 327 -45.75 -0.47 -1.06
N LYS A 328 -45.39 -0.73 0.20
CA LYS A 328 -45.31 -2.06 0.82
C LYS A 328 -44.28 -2.97 0.15
N GLU A 329 -43.17 -2.41 -0.28
CA GLU A 329 -42.07 -3.12 -0.93
C GLU A 329 -40.75 -2.94 -0.17
N SER A 330 -39.84 -3.91 -0.33
CA SER A 330 -38.46 -3.78 0.12
C SER A 330 -37.72 -2.74 -0.70
N VAL A 331 -36.78 -2.07 -0.04
CA VAL A 331 -35.81 -1.18 -0.66
C VAL A 331 -34.41 -1.64 -0.27
N GLY A 332 -33.44 -1.46 -1.18
CA GLY A 332 -32.12 -2.00 -0.96
C GLY A 332 -31.02 -1.40 -1.83
N ILE A 333 -29.81 -1.46 -1.30
CA ILE A 333 -28.55 -1.09 -1.97
C ILE A 333 -27.58 -2.22 -1.68
N TYR A 334 -27.13 -2.92 -2.71
CA TYR A 334 -26.34 -4.14 -2.56
C TYR A 334 -25.05 -4.08 -3.37
N GLU A 335 -24.10 -4.94 -3.01
CA GLU A 335 -22.85 -5.18 -3.74
C GLU A 335 -22.07 -3.88 -4.04
N VAL A 336 -22.03 -2.97 -3.06
CA VAL A 336 -21.36 -1.69 -3.23
C VAL A 336 -19.88 -1.90 -3.56
N THR A 337 -19.47 -1.37 -4.72
CA THR A 337 -18.11 -1.43 -5.23
C THR A 337 -17.68 -0.08 -5.79
N HIS A 338 -16.37 0.13 -5.87
CA HIS A 338 -15.79 1.37 -6.35
C HIS A 338 -14.56 1.14 -7.21
N LYS A 339 -14.23 2.14 -8.01
CA LYS A 339 -12.92 2.25 -8.68
C LYS A 339 -12.55 3.71 -8.88
N PHE A 340 -11.26 3.97 -9.04
CA PHE A 340 -10.75 5.30 -9.35
C PHE A 340 -10.36 5.39 -10.82
N VAL A 341 -10.73 6.51 -11.45
CA VAL A 341 -10.37 6.83 -12.84
C VAL A 341 -9.64 8.16 -12.88
N LYS A 342 -8.58 8.25 -13.70
CA LYS A 342 -7.90 9.52 -13.96
C LYS A 342 -8.70 10.29 -15.01
N CYS A 343 -9.05 11.54 -14.70
CA CYS A 343 -9.89 12.40 -15.54
C CYS A 343 -9.05 13.37 -16.36
#